data_AF-A0AAW5LPI8-F1
#
_entry.id   AF-A0AAW5LPI8-F1
#
_cell.length_a   1.000
_cell.length_b   1.000
_cell.length_c   1.000
_cell.angle_alpha   90.00
_cell.angle_beta   90.00
_cell.angle_gamma   90.00
#
_symmetry.space_group_name_H-M   'P 1'
#
loop_
_entity.id
_entity.type
_entity.pdbx_description
1 polymer ?
#
loop_
_entity_poly.entity_id
_entity_poly.type
_entity_poly.pdbx_seq_one_letter_code
_entity_poly.pdbx_strand_id
1 'polypeptide(L)'
;MKHINQFSESTLAQLEKDHQHVFYVYCLMDPRNDECFYVGKGKGNRIFKHKQDAQKQLLYEDIFREENKDNLKFNRINEICSNDLNVLGYIISYGLTESEAFSAENVLINFLNLTNKTTLTNMINGHGSKAYLVEDLENEFGYDSINLENINTNELILAVKIKDAFRLDKDESKEYPIKESKRDRSNLKSRTLGSWIIGKDKIHKIKYIIGINTGANNAVVSAYEVSYEQAESTETNSGRTRYAFIALSKRDTTLKNLNLYKKALPNLRFGSGSATAYINSYN
;
A
#
# COMPACT_ATOMS: atom_id res chain seq x y z
N MET A 1 -28.30 -32.52 14.55
CA MET A 1 -28.89 -31.17 14.37
C MET A 1 -29.64 -31.13 13.05
N LYS A 2 -30.75 -30.40 12.96
CA LYS A 2 -31.50 -30.24 11.70
C LYS A 2 -30.70 -29.33 10.76
N HIS A 3 -30.35 -29.82 9.57
CA HIS A 3 -29.62 -29.03 8.59
C HIS A 3 -30.51 -27.91 8.03
N ILE A 4 -30.03 -26.67 8.03
CA ILE A 4 -30.74 -25.53 7.44
C ILE A 4 -30.06 -25.10 6.14
N ASN A 5 -30.85 -24.75 5.13
CA ASN A 5 -30.36 -24.33 3.81
C ASN A 5 -30.56 -22.83 3.55
N GLN A 6 -31.16 -22.14 4.51
CA GLN A 6 -31.40 -20.70 4.54
C GLN A 6 -31.68 -20.27 5.98
N PHE A 7 -31.45 -19.00 6.28
CA PHE A 7 -31.90 -18.36 7.51
C PHE A 7 -33.43 -18.23 7.52
N SER A 8 -34.03 -18.25 8.71
CA SER A 8 -35.44 -17.89 8.89
C SER A 8 -35.65 -16.40 8.64
N GLU A 9 -36.89 -15.99 8.36
CA GLU A 9 -37.25 -14.57 8.25
C GLU A 9 -36.89 -13.79 9.52
N SER A 10 -37.10 -14.37 10.71
CA SER A 10 -36.69 -13.76 11.97
C SER A 10 -35.19 -13.55 12.10
N THR A 11 -34.39 -14.50 11.59
CA THR A 11 -32.93 -14.39 11.59
C THR A 11 -32.47 -13.34 10.59
N LEU A 12 -33.06 -13.30 9.39
CA LEU A 12 -32.77 -12.27 8.39
C LEU A 12 -33.12 -10.88 8.92
N ALA A 13 -34.30 -10.70 9.52
CA ALA A 13 -34.70 -9.44 10.14
C ALA A 13 -33.72 -8.99 11.23
N GLN A 14 -33.16 -9.93 12.00
CA GLN A 14 -32.15 -9.62 13.00
C GLN A 14 -30.79 -9.23 12.37
N LEU A 15 -30.34 -9.95 11.33
CA LEU A 15 -29.10 -9.66 10.61
C LEU A 15 -29.18 -8.36 9.80
N GLU A 16 -30.37 -7.97 9.38
CA GLU A 16 -30.62 -6.81 8.51
C GLU A 16 -31.25 -5.63 9.25
N LYS A 17 -31.32 -5.69 10.59
CA LYS A 17 -31.89 -4.65 11.45
C LYS A 17 -31.25 -3.28 11.23
N ASP A 18 -29.95 -3.26 10.96
CA ASP A 18 -29.21 -2.07 10.58
C ASP A 18 -28.68 -2.22 9.15
N HIS A 19 -29.20 -1.39 8.23
CA HIS A 19 -28.88 -1.44 6.81
C HIS A 19 -27.41 -1.16 6.47
N GLN A 20 -26.66 -0.49 7.35
CA GLN A 20 -25.22 -0.31 7.17
C GLN A 20 -24.43 -1.53 7.63
N HIS A 21 -24.96 -2.30 8.58
CA HIS A 21 -24.26 -3.40 9.26
C HIS A 21 -24.80 -4.79 8.86
N VAL A 22 -25.20 -4.96 7.60
CA VAL A 22 -25.84 -6.19 7.09
C VAL A 22 -24.87 -7.31 6.72
N PHE A 23 -23.56 -7.05 6.77
CA PHE A 23 -22.55 -8.02 6.37
C PHE A 23 -22.09 -8.89 7.55
N TYR A 24 -21.60 -10.07 7.20
CA TYR A 24 -20.96 -11.02 8.09
C TYR A 24 -19.75 -11.67 7.41
N VAL A 25 -18.82 -12.18 8.22
CA VAL A 25 -17.73 -13.06 7.80
C VAL A 25 -18.05 -14.47 8.29
N TYR A 26 -17.82 -15.46 7.42
CA TYR A 26 -18.09 -16.85 7.68
C TYR A 26 -16.94 -17.74 7.22
N CYS A 27 -16.90 -18.97 7.75
CA CYS A 27 -16.06 -20.02 7.24
C CYS A 27 -16.86 -21.28 6.90
N LEU A 28 -16.32 -22.08 5.99
CA LEU A 28 -16.77 -23.44 5.72
C LEU A 28 -15.71 -24.42 6.22
N MET A 29 -16.15 -25.43 6.96
CA MET A 29 -15.29 -26.45 7.55
C MET A 29 -15.69 -27.84 7.08
N ASP A 30 -14.69 -28.70 6.88
CA ASP A 30 -14.89 -30.11 6.62
C ASP A 30 -15.12 -30.85 7.95
N PRO A 31 -16.31 -31.45 8.18
CA PRO A 31 -16.62 -32.15 9.42
C PRO A 31 -15.79 -33.43 9.66
N ARG A 32 -15.03 -33.91 8.66
CA ARG A 32 -14.21 -35.13 8.77
C ARG A 32 -12.91 -34.89 9.53
N ASN A 33 -12.38 -33.66 9.47
CA ASN A 33 -11.06 -33.30 10.00
C ASN A 33 -11.01 -31.92 10.67
N ASP A 34 -12.15 -31.26 10.85
CA ASP A 34 -12.28 -29.91 11.39
C ASP A 34 -11.41 -28.85 10.67
N GLU A 35 -11.15 -29.06 9.38
CA GLU A 35 -10.34 -28.15 8.58
C GLU A 35 -11.21 -27.04 7.98
N CYS A 36 -10.84 -25.78 8.24
CA CYS A 36 -11.40 -24.63 7.54
C CYS A 36 -10.82 -24.52 6.13
N PHE A 37 -11.61 -24.84 5.11
CA PHE A 37 -11.16 -24.81 3.72
C PHE A 37 -11.60 -23.55 2.95
N TYR A 38 -12.53 -22.75 3.51
CA TYR A 38 -13.00 -21.53 2.87
C TYR A 38 -13.37 -20.46 3.89
N VAL A 39 -12.98 -19.22 3.60
CA VAL A 39 -13.42 -18.02 4.32
C VAL A 39 -14.15 -17.11 3.34
N GLY A 40 -15.26 -16.49 3.76
CA GLY A 40 -15.96 -15.54 2.90
C GLY A 40 -16.65 -14.45 3.69
N LYS A 41 -16.88 -13.31 3.05
CA LYS A 41 -17.88 -12.32 3.49
C LYS A 41 -19.22 -12.49 2.77
N GLY A 42 -20.30 -12.09 3.42
CA GLY A 42 -21.63 -12.13 2.81
C GLY A 42 -22.73 -11.40 3.59
N LYS A 43 -23.93 -11.41 3.02
CA LYS A 43 -25.17 -10.91 3.60
C LYS A 43 -26.33 -11.83 3.23
N GLY A 44 -27.42 -11.80 3.99
CA GLY A 44 -28.56 -12.70 3.82
C GLY A 44 -28.13 -14.17 3.75
N ASN A 45 -28.65 -14.93 2.79
CA ASN A 45 -28.40 -16.36 2.65
C ASN A 45 -27.10 -16.75 1.91
N ARG A 46 -26.14 -15.84 1.75
CA ARG A 46 -24.92 -16.08 0.94
C ARG A 46 -24.11 -17.30 1.39
N ILE A 47 -23.96 -17.55 2.70
CA ILE A 47 -23.23 -18.73 3.22
C ILE A 47 -23.76 -20.07 2.65
N PHE A 48 -25.06 -20.16 2.38
CA PHE A 48 -25.70 -21.38 1.88
C PHE A 48 -25.56 -21.57 0.37
N LYS A 49 -25.30 -20.50 -0.39
CA LYS A 49 -25.24 -20.56 -1.87
C LYS A 49 -24.16 -21.51 -2.37
N HIS A 50 -23.00 -21.58 -1.70
CA HIS A 50 -21.90 -22.45 -2.14
C HIS A 50 -22.29 -23.93 -2.20
N LYS A 51 -23.06 -24.40 -1.21
CA LYS A 51 -23.56 -25.79 -1.21
C LYS A 51 -24.58 -26.01 -2.34
N GLN A 52 -25.49 -25.05 -2.54
CA GLN A 52 -26.51 -25.13 -3.58
C GLN A 52 -25.88 -25.12 -4.99
N ASP A 53 -24.85 -24.32 -5.18
CA ASP A 53 -24.15 -24.20 -6.45
C ASP A 53 -23.32 -25.48 -6.74
N ALA A 54 -22.66 -26.06 -5.72
CA ALA A 54 -21.97 -27.35 -5.85
C ALA A 54 -22.92 -28.49 -6.27
N GLN A 55 -24.10 -28.55 -5.64
CA GLN A 55 -25.13 -29.55 -5.95
C GLN A 55 -25.72 -29.38 -7.35
N LYS A 56 -25.86 -28.14 -7.84
CA LYS A 56 -26.28 -27.86 -9.21
C LYS A 56 -25.21 -28.26 -10.21
N GLN A 57 -23.94 -28.00 -9.92
CA GLN A 57 -22.82 -28.34 -10.80
C GLN A 57 -22.77 -29.86 -11.07
N LEU A 58 -22.99 -30.70 -10.05
CA LEU A 58 -23.12 -32.16 -10.22
C LEU A 58 -24.25 -32.60 -11.18
N LEU A 59 -25.31 -31.78 -11.33
CA LEU A 59 -26.43 -32.08 -12.23
C LEU A 59 -26.14 -31.69 -13.70
N TYR A 60 -25.11 -30.90 -13.96
CA TYR A 60 -24.77 -30.38 -15.30
C TYR A 60 -23.38 -30.83 -15.80
N GLU A 61 -22.54 -31.45 -14.96
CA GLU A 61 -21.15 -31.85 -15.25
C GLU A 61 -20.94 -33.26 -15.85
N ASP A 62 -21.84 -33.72 -16.72
CA ASP A 62 -21.45 -34.74 -17.72
C ASP A 62 -20.59 -34.13 -18.85
N ILE A 63 -20.35 -32.81 -18.85
CA ILE A 63 -19.70 -32.11 -19.96
C ILE A 63 -18.74 -31.01 -19.42
N PHE A 64 -17.42 -31.23 -19.57
CA PHE A 64 -16.27 -30.33 -19.34
C PHE A 64 -15.82 -30.03 -17.90
N ARG A 65 -14.79 -30.77 -17.43
CA ARG A 65 -13.90 -30.36 -16.33
C ARG A 65 -12.73 -29.54 -16.87
N GLU A 66 -12.76 -28.22 -16.71
CA GLU A 66 -11.53 -27.40 -16.70
C GLU A 66 -11.03 -27.25 -15.26
N GLU A 67 -9.73 -27.44 -15.02
CA GLU A 67 -9.10 -27.26 -13.72
C GLU A 67 -8.98 -25.77 -13.33
N ASN A 68 -10.11 -25.13 -13.01
CA ASN A 68 -10.13 -23.81 -12.35
C ASN A 68 -10.19 -23.98 -10.83
N LYS A 69 -9.57 -23.08 -10.04
CA LYS A 69 -9.60 -23.15 -8.56
C LYS A 69 -11.01 -23.03 -7.94
N ASP A 70 -12.00 -22.51 -8.68
CA ASP A 70 -13.41 -22.64 -8.32
C ASP A 70 -13.84 -24.10 -8.13
N ASN A 71 -13.25 -25.02 -8.92
CA ASN A 71 -13.42 -26.44 -8.72
C ASN A 71 -12.81 -26.93 -7.42
N LEU A 72 -11.75 -26.35 -6.84
CA LEU A 72 -11.21 -26.86 -5.56
C LEU A 72 -12.21 -26.73 -4.41
N LYS A 73 -12.89 -25.58 -4.33
CA LYS A 73 -13.96 -25.35 -3.35
C LYS A 73 -15.13 -26.32 -3.57
N PHE A 74 -15.61 -26.42 -4.82
CA PHE A 74 -16.76 -27.28 -5.14
C PHE A 74 -16.42 -28.77 -5.00
N ASN A 75 -15.22 -29.19 -5.39
CA ASN A 75 -14.70 -30.54 -5.19
C ASN A 75 -14.69 -30.89 -3.70
N ARG A 76 -14.18 -30.01 -2.83
CA ARG A 76 -14.18 -30.23 -1.38
C ARG A 76 -15.60 -30.41 -0.84
N ILE A 77 -16.53 -29.56 -1.26
CA ILE A 77 -17.96 -29.65 -0.89
C ILE A 77 -18.56 -30.98 -1.38
N ASN A 78 -18.29 -31.37 -2.62
CA ASN A 78 -18.80 -32.60 -3.24
C ASN A 78 -18.24 -33.85 -2.56
N GLU A 79 -16.95 -33.87 -2.21
CA GLU A 79 -16.32 -34.96 -1.44
C GLU A 79 -16.91 -35.12 -0.05
N ILE A 80 -17.27 -34.02 0.62
CA ILE A 80 -17.94 -34.08 1.92
C ILE A 80 -19.35 -34.67 1.73
N CYS A 81 -20.08 -34.17 0.74
CA CYS A 81 -21.45 -34.61 0.47
C CYS A 81 -21.53 -36.08 0.02
N SER A 82 -20.53 -36.60 -0.71
CA SER A 82 -20.49 -38.01 -1.14
C SER A 82 -20.28 -39.01 0.01
N ASN A 83 -19.90 -38.53 1.20
CA ASN A 83 -19.82 -39.32 2.44
C ASN A 83 -21.11 -39.18 3.29
N ASP A 84 -22.21 -38.69 2.70
CA ASP A 84 -23.45 -38.36 3.41
C ASP A 84 -23.27 -37.32 4.55
N LEU A 85 -22.18 -36.55 4.50
CA LEU A 85 -21.87 -35.49 5.44
C LEU A 85 -22.29 -34.12 4.89
N ASN A 86 -22.37 -33.14 5.78
CA ASN A 86 -22.68 -31.76 5.42
C ASN A 86 -21.54 -30.84 5.82
N VAL A 87 -21.17 -29.95 4.90
CA VAL A 87 -20.24 -28.86 5.16
C VAL A 87 -20.76 -28.02 6.33
N LEU A 88 -19.88 -27.75 7.30
CA LEU A 88 -20.23 -26.93 8.46
C LEU A 88 -19.96 -25.46 8.13
N GLY A 89 -21.01 -24.63 8.17
CA GLY A 89 -20.90 -23.18 8.00
C GLY A 89 -20.92 -22.47 9.35
N TYR A 90 -19.89 -21.70 9.66
CA TYR A 90 -19.84 -20.87 10.88
C TYR A 90 -19.86 -19.40 10.52
N ILE A 91 -20.72 -18.64 11.21
CA ILE A 91 -20.61 -17.18 11.23
C ILE A 91 -19.53 -16.83 12.25
N ILE A 92 -18.45 -16.23 11.78
CA ILE A 92 -17.32 -15.80 12.62
C ILE A 92 -17.61 -14.44 13.26
N SER A 93 -18.21 -13.52 12.49
CA SER A 93 -18.66 -12.21 12.96
C SER A 93 -19.80 -11.73 12.08
N TYR A 94 -20.77 -11.00 12.65
CA TYR A 94 -21.91 -10.43 11.93
C TYR A 94 -22.22 -9.03 12.47
N GLY A 95 -23.07 -8.26 11.78
CA GLY A 95 -23.34 -6.89 12.17
C GLY A 95 -22.24 -5.94 11.68
N LEU A 96 -21.71 -6.17 10.49
CA LEU A 96 -20.56 -5.45 9.94
C LEU A 96 -20.97 -4.59 8.75
N THR A 97 -20.30 -3.46 8.58
CA THR A 97 -20.26 -2.77 7.29
C THR A 97 -19.52 -3.60 6.26
N GLU A 98 -19.69 -3.27 4.97
CA GLU A 98 -18.97 -3.97 3.91
C GLU A 98 -17.44 -3.86 4.06
N SER A 99 -16.95 -2.69 4.47
CA SER A 99 -15.52 -2.40 4.67
C SER A 99 -14.94 -3.20 5.84
N GLU A 100 -15.68 -3.30 6.94
CA GLU A 100 -15.29 -4.11 8.10
C GLU A 100 -15.29 -5.60 7.75
N ALA A 101 -16.34 -6.10 7.10
CA ALA A 101 -16.41 -7.49 6.69
C ALA A 101 -15.28 -7.86 5.72
N PHE A 102 -14.94 -6.96 4.79
CA PHE A 102 -13.81 -7.12 3.89
C PHE A 102 -12.47 -7.15 4.63
N SER A 103 -12.27 -6.26 5.60
CA SER A 103 -11.04 -6.22 6.41
C SER A 103 -10.91 -7.47 7.27
N ALA A 104 -11.99 -7.90 7.91
CA ALA A 104 -12.03 -9.11 8.74
C ALA A 104 -11.82 -10.40 7.93
N GLU A 105 -12.41 -10.49 6.73
CA GLU A 105 -12.16 -11.58 5.78
C GLU A 105 -10.66 -11.67 5.43
N ASN A 106 -10.03 -10.54 5.09
CA ASN A 106 -8.60 -10.50 4.79
C ASN A 106 -7.72 -10.94 5.98
N VAL A 107 -8.03 -10.45 7.18
CA VAL A 107 -7.30 -10.85 8.41
C VAL A 107 -7.39 -12.35 8.63
N LEU A 108 -8.57 -12.94 8.52
CA LEU A 108 -8.77 -14.37 8.77
C LEU A 108 -8.07 -15.25 7.72
N ILE A 109 -8.14 -14.86 6.43
CA ILE A 109 -7.41 -15.55 5.36
C ILE A 109 -5.90 -15.53 5.63
N ASN A 110 -5.35 -14.36 5.94
CA ASN A 110 -3.92 -14.21 6.24
C ASN A 110 -3.50 -15.05 7.46
N PHE A 111 -4.29 -15.06 8.53
CA PHE A 111 -3.99 -15.83 9.73
C PHE A 111 -4.01 -17.34 9.47
N LEU A 112 -4.98 -17.85 8.73
CA LEU A 112 -5.08 -19.28 8.39
C LEU A 112 -3.91 -19.70 7.49
N ASN A 113 -3.56 -18.88 6.49
CA ASN A 113 -2.40 -19.13 5.63
C ASN A 113 -1.08 -19.15 6.43
N LEU A 114 -0.90 -18.24 7.39
CA LEU A 114 0.31 -18.19 8.23
C LEU A 114 0.49 -19.44 9.11
N THR A 115 -0.61 -19.92 9.68
CA THR A 115 -0.55 -21.01 10.65
C THR A 115 -0.38 -22.38 9.98
N ASN A 116 -0.33 -22.44 8.63
CA ASN A 116 -0.31 -23.68 7.83
C ASN A 116 -1.37 -24.70 8.26
N LYS A 117 -2.43 -24.24 8.92
CA LYS A 117 -3.47 -25.13 9.48
C LYS A 117 -4.34 -25.70 8.38
N THR A 118 -4.47 -25.00 7.26
CA THR A 118 -5.40 -25.36 6.20
C THR A 118 -4.92 -24.86 4.84
N THR A 119 -5.35 -25.52 3.76
CA THR A 119 -5.22 -24.99 2.40
C THR A 119 -6.53 -24.32 2.00
N LEU A 120 -6.60 -22.99 2.11
CA LEU A 120 -7.79 -22.24 1.73
C LEU A 120 -8.05 -22.31 0.22
N THR A 121 -9.28 -22.58 -0.18
CA THR A 121 -9.72 -22.65 -1.59
C THR A 121 -10.16 -21.29 -2.16
N ASN A 122 -9.89 -20.19 -1.45
CA ASN A 122 -10.25 -18.83 -1.87
C ASN A 122 -9.57 -18.46 -3.21
N MET A 123 -10.35 -18.00 -4.21
CA MET A 123 -9.82 -17.58 -5.53
C MET A 123 -8.85 -16.40 -5.45
N ILE A 124 -9.19 -15.45 -4.58
CA ILE A 124 -8.46 -14.23 -4.34
C ILE A 124 -7.97 -14.38 -2.90
N ASN A 125 -6.66 -14.56 -2.71
CA ASN A 125 -6.04 -14.18 -1.44
C ASN A 125 -6.57 -12.78 -1.17
N GLY A 126 -7.38 -12.60 -0.11
CA GLY A 126 -8.24 -11.44 0.07
C GLY A 126 -7.58 -10.15 -0.45
N HIS A 127 -8.34 -9.29 -1.13
CA HIS A 127 -7.86 -8.09 -1.84
C HIS A 127 -6.98 -7.10 -1.03
N GLY A 128 -6.56 -7.42 0.19
CA GLY A 128 -5.50 -6.73 0.93
C GLY A 128 -4.12 -7.39 0.82
N SER A 129 -3.16 -6.80 1.54
CA SER A 129 -1.78 -7.29 1.60
C SER A 129 -1.70 -8.69 2.20
N LYS A 130 -0.74 -9.50 1.72
CA LYS A 130 -0.31 -10.72 2.42
C LYS A 130 0.14 -10.36 3.84
N ALA A 131 0.15 -11.35 4.73
CA ALA A 131 0.85 -11.20 6.00
C ALA A 131 2.33 -10.87 5.76
N TYR A 132 2.86 -9.91 6.52
CA TYR A 132 4.26 -9.55 6.55
C TYR A 132 4.92 -10.12 7.80
N LEU A 133 6.17 -10.57 7.68
CA LEU A 133 7.07 -10.56 8.83
C LEU A 133 7.37 -9.10 9.20
N VAL A 134 7.60 -8.83 10.47
CA VAL A 134 7.89 -7.47 10.94
C VAL A 134 9.12 -6.90 10.22
N GLU A 135 10.12 -7.75 10.03
CA GLU A 135 11.37 -7.43 9.33
C GLU A 135 11.13 -7.13 7.85
N ASP A 136 10.22 -7.84 7.18
CA ASP A 136 9.89 -7.57 5.77
C ASP A 136 9.21 -6.21 5.61
N LEU A 137 8.33 -5.84 6.54
CA LEU A 137 7.66 -4.55 6.55
C LEU A 137 8.67 -3.40 6.75
N GLU A 138 9.59 -3.57 7.71
CA GLU A 138 10.69 -2.62 7.93
C GLU A 138 11.63 -2.56 6.73
N ASN A 139 11.99 -3.71 6.15
CA ASN A 139 12.81 -3.75 4.94
C ASN A 139 12.14 -3.05 3.77
N GLU A 140 10.80 -3.08 3.65
CA GLU A 140 10.07 -2.42 2.59
C GLU A 140 10.00 -0.90 2.80
N PHE A 141 9.57 -0.45 3.97
CA PHE A 141 9.18 0.95 4.24
C PHE A 141 10.15 1.73 5.14
N GLY A 142 11.06 1.03 5.81
CA GLY A 142 12.01 1.56 6.77
C GLY A 142 13.05 2.50 6.18
N TYR A 143 13.54 3.38 7.04
CA TYR A 143 14.61 4.33 6.75
C TYR A 143 15.61 4.35 7.90
N ASP A 144 16.86 3.95 7.64
CA ASP A 144 17.90 3.99 8.67
C ASP A 144 18.34 5.43 8.92
N SER A 145 18.60 5.76 10.19
CA SER A 145 19.19 7.05 10.52
C SER A 145 20.65 7.12 10.11
N ILE A 146 21.05 8.25 9.53
CA ILE A 146 22.45 8.55 9.22
C ILE A 146 22.79 10.00 9.62
N ASN A 147 24.03 10.22 10.06
CA ASN A 147 24.56 11.55 10.32
C ASN A 147 24.89 12.28 9.01
N LEU A 148 24.81 13.61 9.03
CA LEU A 148 25.08 14.46 7.87
C LEU A 148 26.53 14.28 7.35
N GLU A 149 27.48 13.99 8.24
CA GLU A 149 28.89 13.74 7.91
C GLU A 149 29.11 12.46 7.09
N ASN A 150 28.19 11.51 7.13
CA ASN A 150 28.29 10.24 6.41
C ASN A 150 27.61 10.27 5.03
N ILE A 151 27.14 11.45 4.60
CA ILE A 151 26.67 11.66 3.23
C ILE A 151 27.90 11.67 2.33
N ASN A 152 27.88 10.87 1.27
CA ASN A 152 29.04 10.64 0.42
C ASN A 152 29.25 11.77 -0.61
N THR A 153 29.44 13.00 -0.13
CA THR A 153 29.83 14.15 -0.95
C THR A 153 30.39 15.28 -0.09
N ASN A 154 31.24 16.11 -0.69
CA ASN A 154 31.70 17.40 -0.14
C ASN A 154 31.00 18.61 -0.77
N GLU A 155 30.12 18.37 -1.74
CA GLU A 155 29.43 19.40 -2.50
C GLU A 155 28.18 19.89 -1.76
N LEU A 156 27.76 21.12 -2.03
CA LEU A 156 26.59 21.71 -1.38
C LEU A 156 25.29 21.00 -1.81
N ILE A 157 24.51 20.59 -0.82
CA ILE A 157 23.19 19.99 -1.01
C ILE A 157 22.10 20.97 -0.57
N LEU A 158 21.10 21.16 -1.43
CA LEU A 158 19.84 21.81 -1.08
C LEU A 158 18.83 20.75 -0.62
N ALA A 159 18.49 20.74 0.67
CA ALA A 159 17.41 19.92 1.20
C ALA A 159 16.08 20.68 1.16
N VAL A 160 15.02 20.05 0.67
CA VAL A 160 13.70 20.69 0.50
C VAL A 160 12.57 19.86 1.11
N LYS A 161 11.61 20.52 1.77
CA LYS A 161 10.49 19.83 2.42
C LYS A 161 9.45 19.34 1.42
N ILE A 162 9.16 18.05 1.45
CA ILE A 162 8.13 17.41 0.63
C ILE A 162 7.06 16.80 1.54
N LYS A 163 5.95 17.54 1.71
CA LYS A 163 4.73 17.02 2.35
C LYS A 163 4.17 15.82 1.59
N ASP A 164 3.64 14.83 2.30
CA ASP A 164 2.95 13.67 1.73
C ASP A 164 3.78 12.87 0.72
N ALA A 165 5.11 12.91 0.85
CA ALA A 165 6.04 12.37 -0.14
C ALA A 165 5.78 10.91 -0.53
N PHE A 166 5.35 10.08 0.41
CA PHE A 166 5.07 8.66 0.17
C PHE A 166 3.83 8.40 -0.70
N ARG A 167 2.97 9.41 -0.88
CA ARG A 167 1.77 9.33 -1.73
C ARG A 167 2.00 9.85 -3.15
N LEU A 168 3.18 10.41 -3.43
CA LEU A 168 3.49 11.03 -4.71
C LEU A 168 3.93 9.98 -5.74
N ASP A 169 3.57 10.22 -6.99
CA ASP A 169 4.05 9.48 -8.15
C ASP A 169 5.59 9.63 -8.27
N LYS A 170 6.25 8.51 -8.58
CA LYS A 170 7.71 8.41 -8.73
C LYS A 170 8.15 8.35 -10.20
N ASP A 171 7.22 8.52 -11.15
CA ASP A 171 7.55 8.63 -12.57
C ASP A 171 8.51 9.79 -12.83
N GLU A 172 9.58 9.49 -13.57
CA GLU A 172 10.64 10.43 -13.90
C GLU A 172 10.68 10.76 -15.40
N SER A 173 9.72 10.25 -16.19
CA SER A 173 9.67 10.39 -17.65
C SER A 173 9.49 11.82 -18.15
N LYS A 174 8.95 12.69 -17.30
CA LYS A 174 8.67 14.11 -17.62
C LYS A 174 9.70 15.03 -16.99
N GLU A 175 9.92 16.17 -17.65
CA GLU A 175 10.64 17.30 -17.10
C GLU A 175 9.68 18.40 -16.64
N TYR A 176 10.09 19.12 -15.60
CA TYR A 176 9.25 20.08 -14.88
C TYR A 176 9.90 21.47 -14.83
N PRO A 177 9.74 22.29 -15.88
CA PRO A 177 10.29 23.64 -15.92
C PRO A 177 9.65 24.56 -14.86
N ILE A 178 10.17 25.77 -14.68
CA ILE A 178 9.74 26.72 -13.64
C ILE A 178 8.29 27.17 -13.80
N LYS A 179 7.74 27.09 -15.02
CA LYS A 179 6.36 27.48 -15.30
C LYS A 179 5.38 26.59 -14.53
N GLU A 180 4.67 27.18 -13.57
CA GLU A 180 3.73 26.47 -12.68
C GLU A 180 2.70 25.62 -13.43
N SER A 181 2.21 26.08 -14.59
CA SER A 181 1.23 25.32 -15.40
C SER A 181 1.76 23.99 -15.97
N LYS A 182 3.09 23.80 -15.96
CA LYS A 182 3.74 22.57 -16.41
C LYS A 182 4.19 21.69 -15.23
N ARG A 183 3.93 22.11 -13.99
CA ARG A 183 4.28 21.36 -12.78
C ARG A 183 3.17 20.41 -12.37
N ASP A 184 3.58 19.31 -11.77
CA ASP A 184 2.69 18.26 -11.29
C ASP A 184 2.82 18.14 -9.77
N ARG A 185 1.78 18.56 -9.06
CA ARG A 185 1.77 18.55 -7.59
C ARG A 185 1.65 17.13 -7.00
N SER A 186 1.26 16.16 -7.82
CA SER A 186 1.20 14.74 -7.45
C SER A 186 2.49 13.97 -7.74
N ASN A 187 3.51 14.60 -8.35
CA ASN A 187 4.75 13.93 -8.70
C ASN A 187 5.94 14.35 -7.81
N LEU A 188 6.74 13.37 -7.37
CA LEU A 188 7.87 13.57 -6.46
C LEU A 188 9.02 14.34 -7.11
N LYS A 189 9.39 14.02 -8.36
CA LYS A 189 10.44 14.73 -9.11
C LYS A 189 10.05 16.19 -9.30
N SER A 190 8.82 16.44 -9.76
CA SER A 190 8.28 17.79 -9.92
C SER A 190 8.32 18.58 -8.62
N ARG A 191 7.97 17.97 -7.49
CA ARG A 191 8.00 18.67 -6.21
C ARG A 191 9.40 18.87 -5.66
N THR A 192 10.34 17.96 -5.94
CA THR A 192 11.73 18.07 -5.46
C THR A 192 12.48 19.15 -6.23
N LEU A 193 12.41 19.15 -7.56
CA LEU A 193 13.05 20.13 -8.45
C LEU A 193 12.30 21.48 -8.50
N GLY A 194 11.48 21.71 -7.46
CA GLY A 194 10.53 22.79 -7.22
C GLY A 194 11.02 24.22 -7.45
N SER A 195 10.10 25.17 -7.38
CA SER A 195 10.38 26.60 -7.44
C SER A 195 10.80 27.10 -6.05
N TRP A 196 12.09 26.99 -5.74
CA TRP A 196 12.65 27.26 -4.40
C TRP A 196 13.26 28.65 -4.32
N ILE A 197 13.07 29.33 -3.18
CA ILE A 197 13.80 30.58 -2.89
C ILE A 197 15.22 30.18 -2.45
N ILE A 198 16.23 30.67 -3.17
CA ILE A 198 17.64 30.33 -2.95
C ILE A 198 18.45 31.63 -2.90
N GLY A 199 19.43 31.70 -1.99
CA GLY A 199 20.36 32.83 -1.90
C GLY A 199 21.25 32.93 -3.15
N LYS A 200 21.47 34.17 -3.64
CA LYS A 200 22.29 34.44 -4.84
C LYS A 200 23.74 33.95 -4.69
N ASP A 201 24.27 33.93 -3.47
CA ASP A 201 25.61 33.45 -3.13
C ASP A 201 25.73 31.91 -3.12
N LYS A 202 24.60 31.20 -3.05
CA LYS A 202 24.55 29.73 -2.92
C LYS A 202 24.15 29.03 -4.20
N ILE A 203 23.34 29.64 -5.06
CA ILE A 203 22.77 28.97 -6.23
C ILE A 203 23.83 28.29 -7.12
N HIS A 204 24.96 28.96 -7.36
CA HIS A 204 26.05 28.46 -8.21
C HIS A 204 26.85 27.32 -7.56
N LYS A 205 26.66 27.05 -6.26
CA LYS A 205 27.39 26.02 -5.51
C LYS A 205 26.58 24.75 -5.33
N ILE A 206 25.27 24.78 -5.58
CA ILE A 206 24.38 23.64 -5.36
C ILE A 206 24.65 22.58 -6.43
N LYS A 207 25.16 21.43 -5.99
CA LYS A 207 25.39 20.26 -6.85
C LYS A 207 24.27 19.24 -6.76
N TYR A 208 23.65 19.15 -5.59
CA TYR A 208 22.58 18.19 -5.34
C TYR A 208 21.36 18.85 -4.71
N ILE A 209 20.19 18.33 -5.04
CA ILE A 209 18.94 18.65 -4.37
C ILE A 209 18.29 17.38 -3.85
N ILE A 210 17.84 17.40 -2.60
CA ILE A 210 17.21 16.24 -1.95
C ILE A 210 15.82 16.62 -1.40
N GLY A 211 14.84 15.74 -1.62
CA GLY A 211 13.51 15.86 -1.04
C GLY A 211 13.46 15.18 0.33
N ILE A 212 12.96 15.90 1.33
CA ILE A 212 12.87 15.46 2.72
C ILE A 212 11.41 15.36 3.15
N ASN A 213 11.02 14.18 3.63
CA ASN A 213 9.75 14.01 4.35
C ASN A 213 9.97 14.26 5.85
N THR A 214 9.63 15.46 6.30
CA THR A 214 9.78 15.86 7.71
C THR A 214 8.82 15.13 8.66
N GLY A 215 7.76 14.50 8.15
CA GLY A 215 6.83 13.70 8.94
C GLY A 215 7.35 12.30 9.30
N ALA A 216 8.49 11.90 8.73
CA ALA A 216 9.09 10.59 8.92
C ALA A 216 10.58 10.73 9.23
N ASN A 217 10.91 11.40 10.36
CA ASN A 217 12.28 11.58 10.85
C ASN A 217 13.26 12.17 9.82
N ASN A 218 12.77 13.07 8.95
CA ASN A 218 13.51 13.59 7.79
C ASN A 218 13.99 12.49 6.82
N ALA A 219 13.14 11.52 6.50
CA ALA A 219 13.40 10.53 5.45
C ALA A 219 13.73 11.21 4.12
N VAL A 220 14.83 10.79 3.50
CA VAL A 220 15.25 11.27 2.18
C VAL A 220 14.51 10.50 1.10
N VAL A 221 13.54 11.15 0.48
CA VAL A 221 12.62 10.50 -0.47
C VAL A 221 13.08 10.60 -1.93
N SER A 222 13.92 11.59 -2.23
CA SER A 222 14.45 11.85 -3.56
C SER A 222 15.80 12.56 -3.48
N ALA A 223 16.64 12.34 -4.48
CA ALA A 223 17.90 13.06 -4.67
C ALA A 223 18.19 13.20 -6.15
N TYR A 224 18.69 14.36 -6.57
CA TYR A 224 19.06 14.65 -7.95
C TYR A 224 20.37 15.44 -7.99
N GLU A 225 21.21 15.11 -8.95
CA GLU A 225 22.29 15.98 -9.40
C GLU A 225 21.69 17.10 -10.24
N VAL A 226 22.12 18.33 -9.98
CA VAL A 226 21.63 19.54 -10.64
C VAL A 226 22.79 20.47 -10.95
N SER A 227 22.54 21.45 -11.80
CA SER A 227 23.51 22.50 -12.12
C SER A 227 22.81 23.85 -12.22
N TYR A 228 23.56 24.92 -11.98
CA TYR A 228 23.03 26.27 -12.14
C TYR A 228 22.79 26.60 -13.61
N GLU A 229 23.63 26.09 -14.51
CA GLU A 229 23.59 26.35 -15.95
C GLU A 229 22.27 25.88 -16.58
N GLN A 230 21.64 24.85 -16.02
CA GLN A 230 20.34 24.35 -16.44
C GLN A 230 19.18 24.84 -15.56
N ALA A 231 19.45 25.64 -14.53
CA ALA A 231 18.42 26.14 -13.65
C ALA A 231 17.64 27.28 -14.32
N GLU A 232 16.32 27.21 -14.24
CA GLU A 232 15.44 28.30 -14.63
C GLU A 232 15.19 29.19 -13.40
N SER A 233 14.94 30.49 -13.62
CA SER A 233 14.66 31.42 -12.53
C SER A 233 13.52 32.39 -12.84
N THR A 234 12.87 32.87 -11.78
CA THR A 234 11.83 33.90 -11.86
C THR A 234 11.87 34.77 -10.60
N GLU A 235 11.58 36.05 -10.74
CA GLU A 235 11.50 36.96 -9.61
C GLU A 235 10.09 36.98 -9.02
N THR A 236 10.01 37.01 -7.69
CA THR A 236 8.76 37.20 -6.97
C THR A 236 8.46 38.68 -6.78
N ASN A 237 7.20 39.03 -6.53
CA ASN A 237 6.79 40.40 -6.23
C ASN A 237 7.52 41.04 -5.03
N SER A 238 8.14 40.22 -4.17
CA SER A 238 8.94 40.68 -3.03
C SER A 238 10.44 40.84 -3.36
N GLY A 239 10.82 40.75 -4.63
CA GLY A 239 12.21 40.90 -5.10
C GLY A 239 13.11 39.68 -4.84
N ARG A 240 12.55 38.57 -4.32
CA ARG A 240 13.29 37.32 -4.12
C ARG A 240 13.26 36.47 -5.39
N THR A 241 14.38 35.87 -5.75
CA THR A 241 14.47 34.96 -6.90
C THR A 241 14.10 33.54 -6.48
N ARG A 242 13.24 32.89 -7.28
CA ARG A 242 12.98 31.46 -7.22
C ARG A 242 13.72 30.76 -8.34
N TYR A 243 14.23 29.57 -8.05
CA TYR A 243 14.91 28.71 -9.01
C TYR A 243 14.18 27.38 -9.10
N ALA A 244 14.10 26.83 -10.32
CA ALA A 244 13.73 25.46 -10.57
C ALA A 244 14.88 24.76 -11.30
N PHE A 245 15.14 23.52 -10.93
CA PHE A 245 16.24 22.75 -11.49
C PHE A 245 15.75 21.73 -12.52
N ILE A 246 16.65 21.37 -13.43
CA ILE A 246 16.50 20.21 -14.31
C ILE A 246 17.41 19.11 -13.74
N ALA A 247 16.90 17.88 -13.64
CA ALA A 247 17.67 16.76 -13.12
C ALA A 247 18.70 16.29 -14.15
N LEU A 248 19.94 16.15 -13.72
CA LEU A 248 21.05 15.58 -14.51
C LEU A 248 21.21 14.08 -14.30
N SER A 249 20.47 13.51 -13.36
CA SER A 249 20.60 12.13 -12.90
C SER A 249 19.24 11.52 -12.55
N LYS A 250 19.21 10.20 -12.43
CA LYS A 250 18.04 9.47 -11.92
C LYS A 250 18.01 9.48 -10.40
N ARG A 251 16.81 9.42 -9.81
CA ARG A 251 16.61 9.50 -8.35
C ARG A 251 17.38 8.45 -7.58
N ASP A 252 17.18 7.17 -7.91
CA ASP A 252 17.77 6.06 -7.15
C ASP A 252 19.29 5.97 -7.33
N THR A 253 19.82 6.35 -8.49
CA THR A 253 21.27 6.45 -8.72
C THR A 253 21.89 7.49 -7.78
N THR A 254 21.29 8.68 -7.69
CA THR A 254 21.80 9.76 -6.85
C THR A 254 21.68 9.42 -5.36
N LEU A 255 20.54 8.86 -4.94
CA LEU A 255 20.34 8.41 -3.56
C LEU A 255 21.41 7.40 -3.14
N LYS A 256 21.72 6.42 -4.00
CA LYS A 256 22.77 5.43 -3.72
C LYS A 256 24.16 6.07 -3.69
N ASN A 257 24.49 6.91 -4.67
CA ASN A 257 25.79 7.58 -4.76
C ASN A 257 26.08 8.45 -3.53
N LEU A 258 25.06 9.12 -2.98
CA LEU A 258 25.17 9.97 -1.80
C LEU A 258 25.08 9.19 -0.47
N ASN A 259 24.91 7.86 -0.49
CA ASN A 259 24.61 7.06 0.71
C ASN A 259 23.32 7.52 1.44
N LEU A 260 22.28 7.86 0.67
CA LEU A 260 20.98 8.35 1.15
C LEU A 260 19.80 7.43 0.78
N TYR A 261 20.04 6.32 0.07
CA TYR A 261 18.98 5.37 -0.26
C TYR A 261 18.43 4.70 1.01
N LYS A 262 17.12 4.84 1.24
CA LYS A 262 16.45 4.42 2.49
C LYS A 262 17.13 4.98 3.75
N LYS A 263 17.59 6.23 3.70
CA LYS A 263 18.16 6.92 4.86
C LYS A 263 17.33 8.12 5.31
N ALA A 264 17.34 8.36 6.61
CA ALA A 264 16.76 9.50 7.27
C ALA A 264 17.86 10.38 7.85
N LEU A 265 17.61 11.69 7.95
CA LEU A 265 18.55 12.68 8.48
C LEU A 265 17.97 13.35 9.74
N PRO A 266 17.94 12.66 10.91
CA PRO A 266 17.27 13.17 12.11
C PRO A 266 17.80 14.54 12.58
N ASN A 267 19.10 14.75 12.38
CA ASN A 267 19.81 15.95 12.81
C ASN A 267 19.67 17.13 11.82
N LEU A 268 19.06 16.93 10.65
CA LEU A 268 18.81 18.01 9.69
C LEU A 268 17.81 19.02 10.26
N ARG A 269 18.23 20.29 10.35
CA ARG A 269 17.38 21.39 10.82
C ARG A 269 17.00 22.30 9.67
N PHE A 270 15.72 22.63 9.60
CA PHE A 270 15.20 23.70 8.75
C PHE A 270 14.98 24.94 9.59
N GLY A 271 15.33 26.12 9.07
CA GLY A 271 15.03 27.39 9.73
C GLY A 271 13.53 27.57 9.96
N SER A 272 13.16 28.42 10.93
CA SER A 272 11.76 28.71 11.25
C SER A 272 10.99 29.17 10.00
N GLY A 273 9.89 28.49 9.68
CA GLY A 273 9.09 28.74 8.47
C GLY A 273 9.78 28.39 7.14
N SER A 274 11.05 27.95 7.15
CA SER A 274 11.78 27.63 5.92
C SER A 274 11.33 26.30 5.33
N ALA A 275 11.17 26.29 4.01
CA ALA A 275 10.94 25.08 3.22
C ALA A 275 12.24 24.44 2.72
N THR A 276 13.38 25.12 2.89
CA THR A 276 14.70 24.68 2.43
C THR A 276 15.74 24.73 3.55
N ALA A 277 16.74 23.86 3.45
CA ALA A 277 17.92 23.83 4.29
C ALA A 277 19.13 23.52 3.41
N TYR A 278 20.32 23.91 3.87
CA TYR A 278 21.58 23.63 3.18
C TYR A 278 22.36 22.63 4.02
N ILE A 279 22.90 21.61 3.36
CA ILE A 279 23.83 20.65 3.97
C ILE A 279 25.19 20.87 3.32
N ASN A 280 26.19 21.12 4.15
CA ASN A 280 27.57 21.30 3.76
C ASN A 280 28.40 20.37 4.64
N SER A 281 29.39 19.68 4.07
CA SER A 281 30.25 18.74 4.81
C SER A 281 31.26 19.46 5.71
N TYR A 282 31.30 20.79 5.66
CA TYR A 282 32.08 21.65 6.53
C TYR A 282 31.14 22.62 7.26
N ASN A 283 30.68 22.18 8.45
CA ASN A 283 30.37 23.07 9.57
C ASN A 283 31.39 22.80 10.65
#